data_AF-A0AAX2A6R0-F1
#
_entry.id   AF-A0AAX2A6R0-F1
#
_cell.length_a   1.000
_cell.length_b   1.000
_cell.length_c   1.000
_cell.angle_alpha   90.00
_cell.angle_beta   90.00
_cell.angle_gamma   90.00
#
_symmetry.space_group_name_H-M   'P 1'
#
loop_
_entity.id
_entity.type
_entity.pdbx_description
1 polymer ?
#
loop_
_entity_poly.entity_id
_entity_poly.type
_entity_poly.pdbx_seq_one_letter_code
_entity_poly.pdbx_strand_id
1 'polypeptide(L)'
;MKLVNYALQNQIEYLSEDKTNNHFKEYLQNILEDTSKPYYQRADYIGLSLNEIKSKIDYLSKDISELQALKKKLTNALEIAKEQVATIFEANGIDRIDGNIISSLTISKSTTKEKNIVNILDENKIMGLGFVKFSVDVEAVEKAITTKQGQKELKGLVEVTPMSITTPAKVKVNMKRASVNNSETDEILIIEEQVA
;
A
#
# COMPACT_ATOMS: atom_id res chain seq x y z
N MET A 1 -19.10 -8.80 -3.56
CA MET A 1 -19.01 -8.83 -2.09
C MET A 1 -20.08 -9.80 -1.59
N LYS A 2 -19.72 -10.87 -0.87
CA LYS A 2 -20.75 -11.70 -0.23
C LYS A 2 -21.35 -10.88 0.92
N LEU A 3 -22.67 -10.99 1.15
CA LEU A 3 -23.38 -10.30 2.23
C LEU A 3 -23.30 -11.07 3.57
N VAL A 4 -22.30 -11.91 3.77
CA VAL A 4 -22.14 -12.64 5.02
C VAL A 4 -21.48 -11.71 6.02
N ASN A 5 -22.27 -11.16 6.94
CA ASN A 5 -21.81 -10.27 7.99
C ASN A 5 -21.65 -11.08 9.28
N TYR A 6 -20.43 -11.53 9.55
CA TYR A 6 -20.15 -12.17 10.84
C TYR A 6 -20.17 -11.10 11.95
N ALA A 7 -20.75 -11.37 13.11
CA ALA A 7 -20.73 -10.41 14.22
C ALA A 7 -19.28 -10.04 14.63
N LEU A 8 -18.37 -11.02 14.58
CA LEU A 8 -16.94 -10.81 14.81
C LEU A 8 -16.30 -9.89 13.76
N GLN A 9 -16.73 -9.98 12.49
CA GLN A 9 -16.24 -9.12 11.43
C GLN A 9 -16.53 -7.65 11.71
N ASN A 10 -17.76 -7.33 12.14
CA ASN A 10 -18.11 -5.95 12.52
C ASN A 10 -17.24 -5.47 13.69
N GLN A 11 -17.01 -6.32 14.70
CA GLN A 11 -16.12 -5.98 15.82
C GLN A 11 -14.67 -5.72 15.35
N ILE A 12 -14.19 -6.45 14.35
CA ILE A 12 -12.87 -6.22 13.73
C ILE A 12 -12.83 -4.86 13.02
N GLU A 13 -13.90 -4.46 12.32
CA GLU A 13 -13.96 -3.18 11.60
C GLU A 13 -13.97 -1.95 12.53
N TYR A 14 -14.46 -2.11 13.76
CA TYR A 14 -14.45 -1.04 14.77
C TYR A 14 -13.12 -0.93 15.54
N LEU A 15 -12.15 -1.81 15.30
CA LEU A 15 -10.83 -1.72 15.92
C LEU A 15 -10.11 -0.45 15.46
N SER A 16 -9.61 0.32 16.43
CA SER A 16 -8.81 1.52 16.17
C SER A 16 -7.66 1.60 17.15
N GLU A 17 -6.57 2.25 16.75
CA GLU A 17 -5.41 2.50 17.62
C GLU A 17 -5.77 3.45 18.79
N ASP A 18 -6.75 4.33 18.58
CA ASP A 18 -7.15 5.37 19.55
C ASP A 18 -8.15 4.91 20.62
N LYS A 19 -8.59 3.64 20.60
CA LYS A 19 -9.63 3.12 21.50
C LYS A 19 -9.17 1.90 22.27
N THR A 20 -9.76 1.71 23.45
CA THR A 20 -9.54 0.53 24.28
C THR A 20 -10.19 -0.69 23.62
N ASN A 21 -9.37 -1.58 23.06
CA ASN A 21 -9.85 -2.78 22.36
C ASN A 21 -10.19 -3.96 23.31
N ASN A 22 -10.54 -3.67 24.56
CA ASN A 22 -10.83 -4.69 25.58
C ASN A 22 -12.09 -5.49 25.24
N HIS A 23 -13.14 -4.82 24.76
CA HIS A 23 -14.38 -5.48 24.33
C HIS A 23 -14.15 -6.50 23.21
N PHE A 24 -13.24 -6.21 22.27
CA PHE A 24 -12.87 -7.16 21.23
C PHE A 24 -12.15 -8.40 21.81
N LYS A 25 -11.25 -8.19 22.77
CA LYS A 25 -10.54 -9.30 23.45
C LYS A 25 -11.51 -10.19 24.22
N GLU A 26 -12.42 -9.59 24.99
CA GLU A 26 -13.46 -10.32 25.74
C GLU A 26 -14.39 -11.09 24.81
N TYR A 27 -14.81 -10.47 23.71
CA TYR A 27 -15.64 -11.15 22.71
C TYR A 27 -14.92 -12.32 22.04
N LEU A 28 -13.64 -12.15 21.67
CA LEU A 28 -12.81 -13.23 21.14
C LEU A 28 -12.64 -14.37 22.15
N GLN A 29 -12.43 -14.03 23.43
CA GLN A 29 -12.30 -14.99 24.51
C GLN A 29 -13.60 -15.78 24.72
N ASN A 30 -14.75 -15.11 24.73
CA ASN A 30 -16.06 -15.76 24.82
C ASN A 30 -16.27 -16.75 23.66
N ILE A 31 -15.88 -16.40 22.43
CA ILE A 31 -15.96 -17.32 21.29
C ILE A 31 -15.08 -18.55 21.52
N LEU A 32 -13.86 -18.38 22.04
CA LEU A 32 -12.91 -19.48 22.28
C LEU A 32 -13.28 -20.35 23.47
N GLU A 33 -13.98 -19.81 24.46
CA GLU A 33 -14.40 -20.50 25.69
C GLU A 33 -15.80 -21.09 25.61
N ASP A 34 -16.59 -20.73 24.58
CA ASP A 34 -17.92 -21.29 24.34
C ASP A 34 -17.85 -22.82 24.16
N THR A 35 -18.28 -23.56 25.18
CA THR A 35 -18.30 -25.03 25.21
C THR A 35 -19.49 -25.61 24.46
N SER A 36 -20.45 -24.79 24.03
CA SER A 36 -21.58 -25.24 23.22
C SER A 36 -21.18 -25.61 21.79
N LYS A 37 -20.06 -25.06 21.30
CA LYS A 37 -19.57 -25.25 19.93
C LYS A 37 -18.26 -26.06 19.90
N PRO A 38 -18.11 -27.00 18.95
CA PRO A 38 -16.85 -27.71 18.73
C PRO A 38 -15.69 -26.77 18.42
N TYR A 39 -14.47 -27.17 18.81
CA TYR A 39 -13.25 -26.37 18.62
C TYR A 39 -13.01 -25.93 17.16
N TYR A 40 -13.27 -26.81 16.18
CA TYR A 40 -13.07 -26.49 14.77
C TYR A 40 -14.04 -25.41 14.27
N GLN A 41 -15.31 -25.42 14.69
CA GLN A 41 -16.28 -24.39 14.29
C GLN A 41 -15.89 -23.01 14.83
N ARG A 42 -15.36 -22.94 16.06
CA ARG A 42 -14.84 -21.69 16.65
C ARG A 42 -13.65 -21.16 15.87
N ALA A 43 -12.73 -22.04 15.49
CA ALA A 43 -11.57 -21.69 14.65
C ALA A 43 -11.99 -21.24 13.24
N ASP A 44 -12.95 -21.93 12.63
CA ASP A 44 -13.48 -21.58 11.31
C ASP A 44 -14.19 -20.22 11.34
N TYR A 45 -14.99 -19.92 12.36
CA TYR A 45 -15.65 -18.63 12.53
C TYR A 45 -14.66 -17.45 12.61
N ILE A 46 -13.59 -17.59 13.41
CA ILE A 46 -12.53 -16.58 13.51
C ILE A 46 -11.77 -16.46 12.18
N GLY A 47 -11.41 -17.59 11.57
CA GLY A 47 -10.67 -17.63 10.31
C GLY A 47 -11.45 -17.01 9.15
N LEU A 48 -12.73 -17.32 9.02
CA LEU A 48 -13.62 -16.77 8.00
C LEU A 48 -13.84 -15.27 8.20
N SER A 49 -14.05 -14.81 9.44
CA SER A 49 -14.21 -13.39 9.74
C SER A 49 -12.98 -12.56 9.35
N LEU A 50 -11.78 -13.06 9.67
CA LEU A 50 -10.52 -12.41 9.27
C LEU A 50 -10.31 -12.44 7.76
N ASN A 51 -10.66 -13.56 7.10
CA ASN A 51 -10.52 -13.69 5.66
C ASN A 51 -11.48 -12.80 4.89
N GLU A 52 -12.67 -12.52 5.42
CA GLU A 52 -13.62 -11.60 4.79
C GLU A 52 -13.09 -10.17 4.81
N ILE A 53 -12.50 -9.71 5.93
CA ILE A 53 -11.82 -8.39 5.97
C ILE A 53 -10.69 -8.33 4.96
N LYS A 54 -9.86 -9.37 4.88
CA LYS A 54 -8.81 -9.45 3.86
C LYS A 54 -9.39 -9.37 2.45
N SER A 55 -10.48 -10.08 2.18
CA SER A 55 -11.16 -10.05 0.88
C SER A 55 -11.68 -8.65 0.56
N LYS A 56 -12.27 -7.93 1.53
CA LYS A 56 -12.67 -6.52 1.39
C LYS A 56 -11.48 -5.64 1.02
N ILE A 57 -10.33 -5.81 1.69
CA ILE A 57 -9.08 -5.10 1.38
C ILE A 57 -8.61 -5.39 -0.05
N ASP A 58 -8.65 -6.66 -0.48
CA ASP A 58 -8.22 -7.08 -1.82
C ASP A 58 -9.13 -6.48 -2.92
N TYR A 59 -10.45 -6.43 -2.70
CA TYR A 59 -11.38 -5.75 -3.61
C TYR A 59 -11.10 -4.25 -3.69
N LEU A 60 -10.95 -3.56 -2.56
CA LEU A 60 -10.62 -2.12 -2.55
C LEU A 60 -9.28 -1.84 -3.24
N SER A 61 -8.29 -2.72 -3.05
CA SER A 61 -6.98 -2.60 -3.71
C SER A 61 -7.09 -2.74 -5.23
N LYS A 62 -7.96 -3.64 -5.71
CA LYS A 62 -8.27 -3.78 -7.14
C LYS A 62 -8.94 -2.52 -7.68
N ASP A 63 -9.98 -2.03 -7.01
CA ASP A 63 -10.71 -0.82 -7.43
C ASP A 63 -9.80 0.41 -7.47
N ILE A 64 -8.92 0.57 -6.48
CA ILE A 64 -7.90 1.64 -6.46
C ILE A 64 -7.00 1.54 -7.69
N SER A 65 -6.56 0.34 -8.05
CA SER A 65 -5.69 0.12 -9.22
C SER A 65 -6.41 0.50 -10.53
N GLU A 66 -7.68 0.11 -10.67
CA GLU A 66 -8.51 0.47 -11.82
C GLU A 66 -8.76 1.99 -11.91
N LEU A 67 -9.07 2.63 -10.78
CA LEU A 67 -9.26 4.08 -10.69
C LEU A 67 -7.98 4.85 -11.04
N GLN A 68 -6.81 4.37 -10.60
CA GLN A 68 -5.52 4.96 -10.95
C GLN A 68 -5.24 4.84 -12.46
N ALA A 69 -5.53 3.69 -13.06
CA ALA A 69 -5.40 3.50 -14.50
C ALA A 69 -6.33 4.44 -15.30
N LEU A 70 -7.58 4.57 -14.85
CA LEU A 70 -8.56 5.47 -15.46
C LEU A 70 -8.14 6.94 -15.33
N LYS A 71 -7.66 7.36 -14.16
CA LYS A 71 -7.09 8.70 -13.94
C LYS A 71 -5.96 8.98 -14.93
N LYS A 72 -5.00 8.06 -15.07
CA LYS A 72 -3.87 8.20 -16.00
C LYS A 72 -4.33 8.31 -17.46
N LYS A 73 -5.31 7.48 -17.87
CA LYS A 73 -5.90 7.55 -19.21
C LYS A 73 -6.53 8.91 -19.50
N LEU A 74 -7.31 9.45 -18.56
CA LEU A 74 -7.94 10.76 -18.71
C LEU A 74 -6.93 11.91 -18.71
N THR A 75 -5.90 11.85 -17.87
CA THR A 75 -4.81 12.83 -17.88
C THR A 75 -4.09 12.85 -19.22
N ASN A 76 -3.71 11.69 -19.75
CA ASN A 76 -3.05 11.58 -21.05
C ASN A 76 -3.95 12.09 -22.19
N ALA A 77 -5.23 11.72 -22.19
CA ALA A 77 -6.17 12.18 -23.20
C ALA A 77 -6.35 13.71 -23.17
N LEU A 78 -6.37 14.31 -21.99
CA LEU A 78 -6.44 15.77 -21.83
C LEU A 78 -5.18 16.47 -22.35
N GLU A 79 -3.99 15.91 -22.09
CA GLU A 79 -2.73 16.44 -22.64
C GLU A 79 -2.71 16.39 -24.17
N ILE A 80 -3.05 15.24 -24.75
CA ILE A 80 -3.14 15.07 -26.21
C ILE A 80 -4.14 16.06 -26.81
N ALA A 81 -5.31 16.22 -26.19
CA ALA A 81 -6.32 17.17 -26.66
C ALA A 81 -5.79 18.62 -26.64
N LYS A 82 -5.07 19.02 -25.58
CA LYS A 82 -4.45 20.36 -25.50
C LYS A 82 -3.40 20.57 -26.58
N GLU A 83 -2.54 19.58 -26.84
CA GLU A 83 -1.52 19.64 -27.89
C GLU A 83 -2.14 19.76 -29.29
N GLN A 84 -3.19 18.97 -29.56
CA GLN A 84 -3.92 19.04 -30.84
C GLN A 84 -4.61 20.39 -31.03
N VAL A 85 -5.28 20.90 -29.99
CA VAL A 85 -5.89 22.24 -30.04
C VAL A 85 -4.84 23.32 -30.28
N ALA A 86 -3.68 23.25 -29.61
CA ALA A 86 -2.59 24.19 -29.83
C ALA A 86 -2.06 24.12 -31.27
N THR A 87 -1.86 22.92 -31.82
CA THR A 87 -1.40 22.73 -33.20
C THR A 87 -2.37 23.32 -34.23
N ILE A 88 -3.68 23.12 -34.02
CA ILE A 88 -4.72 23.69 -34.89
C ILE A 88 -4.73 25.22 -34.76
N PHE A 89 -4.60 25.76 -33.55
CA PHE A 89 -4.61 27.21 -33.36
C PHE A 89 -3.37 27.87 -34.00
N GLU A 90 -2.18 27.27 -33.87
CA GLU A 90 -0.96 27.71 -34.53
C GLU A 90 -1.10 27.69 -36.06
N ALA A 91 -1.65 26.61 -36.62
CA ALA A 91 -1.88 26.49 -38.06
C ALA A 91 -2.84 27.54 -38.62
N ASN A 92 -3.77 28.03 -37.79
CA ASN A 92 -4.71 29.10 -38.15
C ASN A 92 -4.24 30.50 -37.73
N GLY A 93 -3.06 30.64 -37.12
CA GLY A 93 -2.53 31.92 -36.63
C GLY A 93 -3.32 32.54 -35.47
N ILE A 94 -3.97 31.72 -34.64
CA ILE A 94 -4.83 32.17 -33.55
C ILE A 94 -4.11 32.05 -32.20
N ASP A 95 -3.56 33.13 -31.67
CA ASP A 95 -2.87 33.09 -30.37
C ASP A 95 -3.82 33.01 -29.16
N ARG A 96 -5.03 33.58 -29.30
CA ARG A 96 -6.03 33.66 -28.23
C ARG A 96 -7.46 33.69 -28.77
N ILE A 97 -8.35 32.96 -28.12
CA ILE A 97 -9.81 33.01 -28.35
C ILE A 97 -10.50 33.25 -27.01
N ASP A 98 -11.30 34.31 -26.92
CA ASP A 98 -12.12 34.57 -25.73
C ASP A 98 -13.43 33.78 -25.78
N GLY A 99 -13.89 33.30 -24.63
CA GLY A 99 -15.12 32.52 -24.51
C GLY A 99 -16.24 33.31 -23.84
N ASN A 100 -17.48 32.86 -24.05
CA ASN A 100 -18.64 33.42 -23.36
C ASN A 100 -18.85 32.78 -21.96
N ILE A 101 -18.47 31.51 -21.79
CA ILE A 101 -18.57 30.75 -20.51
C ILE A 101 -17.20 30.62 -19.82
N ILE A 102 -16.12 30.48 -20.60
CA ILE A 102 -14.73 30.46 -20.12
C ILE A 102 -14.04 31.77 -20.50
N SER A 103 -13.09 32.24 -19.70
CA SER A 103 -12.41 33.53 -19.97
C SER A 103 -11.71 33.55 -21.32
N SER A 104 -10.80 32.59 -21.57
CA SER A 104 -10.08 32.48 -22.84
C SER A 104 -9.31 31.18 -22.99
N LEU A 105 -9.08 30.76 -24.23
CA LEU A 105 -8.04 29.82 -24.62
C LEU A 105 -6.84 30.62 -25.15
N THR A 106 -5.65 30.34 -24.64
CA THR A 106 -4.42 31.01 -25.08
C THR A 106 -3.34 29.96 -25.30
N ILE A 107 -2.61 30.05 -26.41
CA ILE A 107 -1.48 29.16 -26.67
C ILE A 107 -0.30 29.60 -25.81
N SER A 108 0.24 28.67 -25.02
CA SER A 108 1.57 28.82 -24.44
C SER A 108 2.62 28.46 -25.48
N LYS A 109 3.54 29.38 -25.76
CA LYS A 109 4.66 29.14 -26.68
C LYS A 109 5.47 27.91 -26.23
N SER A 110 5.93 27.12 -27.20
CA SER A 110 6.84 26.00 -26.92
C SER A 110 8.09 26.53 -26.23
N THR A 111 8.45 25.90 -25.09
CA THR A 111 9.69 26.22 -24.39
C THR A 111 10.58 24.99 -24.44
N THR A 112 11.68 25.11 -25.17
CA THR A 112 12.69 24.05 -25.24
C THR A 112 13.60 24.20 -24.02
N LYS A 113 13.49 23.29 -23.06
CA LYS A 113 14.48 23.13 -21.98
C LYS A 113 15.43 22.01 -22.37
N GLU A 114 16.63 22.37 -22.81
CA GLU A 114 17.71 21.41 -23.06
C GLU A 114 18.14 20.80 -21.71
N LYS A 115 17.72 19.56 -21.47
CA LYS A 115 18.31 18.73 -20.41
C LYS A 115 19.43 17.91 -21.06
N ASN A 116 20.68 18.32 -20.85
CA ASN A 116 21.83 17.52 -21.20
C ASN A 116 21.85 16.27 -20.31
N ILE A 117 21.39 15.15 -20.86
CA ILE A 117 21.56 13.84 -20.23
C ILE A 117 23.04 13.46 -20.41
N VAL A 118 23.82 13.63 -19.34
CA VAL A 118 25.22 13.19 -19.31
C VAL A 118 25.22 11.67 -19.15
N ASN A 119 25.35 10.95 -20.26
CA ASN A 119 25.65 9.52 -20.22
C ASN A 119 27.14 9.36 -19.92
N ILE A 120 27.47 8.76 -18.77
CA ILE A 120 28.85 8.46 -18.39
C ILE A 120 29.28 7.20 -19.16
N LEU A 121 30.19 7.36 -20.13
CA LEU A 121 30.71 6.23 -20.90
C LEU A 121 31.77 5.43 -20.13
N ASP A 122 32.54 6.09 -19.27
CA ASP A 122 33.64 5.49 -18.49
C ASP A 122 33.70 6.11 -17.09
N GLU A 123 33.07 5.44 -16.13
CA GLU A 123 32.95 5.89 -14.75
C GLU A 123 34.31 6.03 -14.07
N ASN A 124 35.27 5.13 -14.36
CA ASN A 124 36.57 5.10 -13.69
C ASN A 124 37.44 6.31 -14.03
N LYS A 125 37.43 6.75 -15.30
CA LYS A 125 38.17 7.96 -15.71
C LYS A 125 37.53 9.22 -15.15
N ILE A 126 36.20 9.30 -15.09
CA ILE A 126 35.50 10.45 -14.51
C ILE A 126 35.72 10.51 -12.99
N MET A 127 35.76 9.35 -12.32
CA MET A 127 36.11 9.27 -10.91
C MET A 127 37.55 9.75 -10.66
N GLY A 128 38.50 9.34 -11.52
CA GLY A 128 39.89 9.80 -11.47
C GLY A 128 40.09 11.29 -11.79
N LEU A 129 39.16 11.90 -12.53
CA LEU A 129 39.13 13.34 -12.83
C LEU A 129 38.49 14.19 -11.72
N GLY A 130 38.10 13.57 -10.59
CA GLY A 130 37.62 14.28 -9.40
C GLY A 130 36.12 14.59 -9.38
N PHE A 131 35.34 14.08 -10.34
CA PHE A 131 33.87 14.18 -10.32
C PHE A 131 33.24 13.10 -9.43
N VAL A 132 33.64 13.06 -8.16
CA VAL A 132 33.15 12.10 -7.16
C VAL A 132 32.55 12.82 -5.96
N LYS A 133 31.44 12.27 -5.45
CA LYS A 133 30.88 12.67 -4.16
C LYS A 133 31.36 11.66 -3.12
N PHE A 134 32.32 12.04 -2.28
CA PHE A 134 32.74 11.21 -1.15
C PHE A 134 31.63 11.19 -0.09
N SER A 135 30.82 10.14 -0.08
CA SER A 135 29.89 9.84 1.01
C SER A 135 30.42 8.68 1.83
N VAL A 136 30.23 8.75 3.13
CA VAL A 136 30.49 7.60 4.02
C VAL A 136 29.54 6.47 3.64
N ASP A 137 30.10 5.30 3.35
CA ASP A 137 29.33 4.10 3.09
C ASP A 137 28.79 3.54 4.42
N VAL A 138 27.52 3.87 4.69
CA VAL A 138 26.82 3.46 5.91
C VAL A 138 26.70 1.93 5.99
N GLU A 139 26.58 1.23 4.86
CA GLU A 139 26.49 -0.24 4.84
C GLU A 139 27.83 -0.91 5.17
N ALA A 140 28.94 -0.35 4.68
CA ALA A 140 30.28 -0.82 5.05
C ALA A 140 30.58 -0.56 6.52
N VAL A 141 30.14 0.58 7.07
CA VAL A 141 30.26 0.90 8.50
C VAL A 141 29.44 -0.08 9.35
N GLU A 142 28.19 -0.40 8.98
CA GLU A 142 27.37 -1.41 9.67
C GLU A 142 28.03 -2.81 9.69
N LYS A 143 28.62 -3.23 8.56
CA LYS A 143 29.37 -4.50 8.45
C LYS A 143 30.68 -4.48 9.24
N ALA A 144 31.35 -3.32 9.33
CA ALA A 144 32.56 -3.15 10.12
C ALA A 144 32.28 -3.17 11.63
N ILE A 145 31.14 -2.62 12.07
CA ILE A 145 30.68 -2.64 13.48
C ILE A 145 30.45 -4.08 13.97
N THR A 146 30.12 -5.02 13.07
CA THR A 146 29.96 -6.44 13.43
C THR A 146 31.30 -7.17 13.60
N THR A 147 32.41 -6.62 13.08
CA THR A 147 33.73 -7.24 13.11
C THR A 147 34.60 -6.68 14.25
N LYS A 148 35.39 -7.53 14.93
CA LYS A 148 36.24 -7.14 16.08
C LYS A 148 37.30 -6.06 15.75
N GLN A 149 37.68 -5.92 14.47
CA GLN A 149 38.63 -4.90 14.00
C GLN A 149 37.93 -3.55 13.72
N GLY A 150 36.77 -3.56 13.07
CA GLY A 150 35.99 -2.34 12.80
C GLY A 150 35.44 -1.68 14.07
N GLN A 151 35.13 -2.44 15.12
CA GLN A 151 34.79 -1.88 16.44
C GLN A 151 35.94 -1.13 17.11
N LYS A 152 37.20 -1.42 16.78
CA LYS A 152 38.37 -0.68 17.30
C LYS A 152 38.61 0.61 16.53
N GLU A 153 38.38 0.61 15.22
CA GLU A 153 38.58 1.76 14.34
C GLU A 153 37.42 2.78 14.42
N LEU A 154 36.19 2.31 14.65
CA LEU A 154 34.99 3.14 14.81
C LEU A 154 34.75 3.60 16.25
N LYS A 155 35.65 3.24 17.18
CA LYS A 155 35.53 3.57 18.60
C LYS A 155 35.75 5.08 18.80
N GLY A 156 34.66 5.82 19.05
CA GLY A 156 34.67 7.27 19.23
C GLY A 156 34.13 8.08 18.04
N LEU A 157 33.75 7.43 16.92
CA LEU A 157 33.19 8.07 15.72
C LEU A 157 31.71 7.73 15.47
N VAL A 158 31.20 6.64 16.06
CA VAL A 158 29.81 6.20 15.89
C VAL A 158 29.23 5.82 17.25
N GLU A 159 28.06 6.39 17.59
CA GLU A 159 27.27 5.99 18.74
C GLU A 159 26.21 4.98 18.27
N VAL A 160 26.35 3.73 18.71
CA VAL A 160 25.39 2.66 18.39
C VAL A 160 24.44 2.51 19.56
N THR A 161 23.24 3.07 19.44
CA THR A 161 22.16 2.88 20.41
C THR A 161 21.33 1.67 19.98
N PRO A 162 21.40 0.52 20.68
CA PRO A 162 20.60 -0.65 20.31
C PRO A 162 19.13 -0.39 20.63
N MET A 163 18.34 -0.05 19.61
CA MET A 163 16.87 -0.05 19.72
C MET A 163 16.36 -1.47 19.41
N SER A 164 15.81 -2.15 20.42
CA SER A 164 15.08 -3.40 20.23
C SER A 164 13.64 -3.11 19.79
N ILE A 165 13.38 -3.19 18.49
CA ILE A 165 12.02 -3.14 17.96
C ILE A 165 11.39 -4.52 18.14
N THR A 166 10.52 -4.68 19.15
CA THR A 166 9.76 -5.92 19.37
C THR A 166 8.48 -5.88 18.56
N THR A 167 8.38 -6.67 17.49
CA THR A 167 7.14 -6.83 16.73
C THR A 167 6.21 -7.82 17.45
N PRO A 168 4.96 -7.44 17.78
CA PRO A 168 4.02 -8.34 18.45
C PRO A 168 3.61 -9.52 17.55
N ALA A 169 3.25 -10.65 18.17
CA ALA A 169 2.80 -11.85 17.46
C ALA A 169 1.51 -11.60 16.68
N LYS A 170 1.40 -12.16 15.47
CA LYS A 170 0.22 -12.04 14.59
C LYS A 170 -0.29 -13.42 14.20
N VAL A 171 -1.61 -13.58 14.16
CA VAL A 171 -2.27 -14.81 13.70
C VAL A 171 -2.17 -14.93 12.18
N LYS A 172 -1.78 -16.12 11.69
CA LYS A 172 -1.78 -16.44 10.25
C LYS A 172 -2.97 -17.35 9.94
N VAL A 173 -3.90 -16.86 9.12
CA VAL A 173 -5.01 -17.68 8.61
C VAL A 173 -4.53 -18.47 7.39
N ASN A 174 -4.55 -19.80 7.47
CA ASN A 174 -4.22 -20.69 6.36
C ASN A 174 -5.49 -21.40 5.90
N MET A 175 -5.98 -21.10 4.70
CA MET A 175 -7.13 -21.79 4.14
C MET A 175 -6.74 -23.17 3.59
N LYS A 176 -7.59 -24.18 3.81
CA LYS A 176 -7.49 -25.46 3.09
C LYS A 176 -7.74 -25.21 1.59
N ARG A 177 -7.04 -25.93 0.71
CA ARG A 177 -7.30 -25.87 -0.75
C ARG A 177 -8.75 -26.33 -0.98
N ALA A 178 -9.57 -25.48 -1.58
CA ALA A 178 -11.01 -25.71 -1.70
C ALA A 178 -11.34 -26.96 -2.53
N SER A 179 -12.21 -27.83 -1.99
CA SER A 179 -13.16 -28.62 -2.78
C SER A 179 -14.48 -27.82 -2.82
N VAL A 180 -15.16 -27.83 -3.96
CA VAL A 180 -16.09 -26.82 -4.47
C VAL A 180 -17.47 -26.73 -3.75
N ASN A 181 -17.65 -27.29 -2.55
CA ASN A 181 -18.99 -27.36 -1.95
C ASN A 181 -19.19 -26.32 -0.83
N ASN A 182 -19.80 -25.18 -1.19
CA ASN A 182 -20.19 -24.05 -0.31
C ASN A 182 -21.37 -24.34 0.64
N SER A 183 -21.74 -25.59 0.91
CA SER A 183 -22.96 -25.93 1.67
C SER A 183 -22.77 -25.96 3.19
N GLU A 184 -21.55 -26.13 3.70
CA GLU A 184 -21.30 -26.22 5.16
C GLU A 184 -21.16 -24.85 5.84
N THR A 185 -20.90 -23.78 5.08
CA THR A 185 -20.79 -22.42 5.64
C THR A 185 -22.14 -21.85 6.05
N ASP A 186 -23.24 -22.32 5.43
CA ASP A 186 -24.59 -21.83 5.69
C ASP A 186 -25.17 -22.42 6.99
N GLU A 187 -24.70 -23.56 7.48
CA GLU A 187 -25.16 -24.14 8.76
C GLU A 187 -24.57 -23.42 9.99
N ILE A 188 -23.37 -22.83 9.89
CA ILE A 188 -22.80 -22.00 10.96
C ILE A 188 -23.63 -20.71 11.16
N LEU A 189 -24.29 -20.23 10.10
CA LEU A 189 -25.08 -18.99 10.07
C LEU A 189 -26.43 -19.10 10.80
N ILE A 190 -27.02 -20.29 10.92
CA ILE A 190 -28.40 -20.46 11.41
C ILE A 190 -28.49 -20.46 12.95
N ILE A 191 -27.40 -20.75 13.65
CA ILE A 191 -27.45 -20.96 15.12
C ILE A 191 -27.46 -19.64 15.90
N GLU A 192 -27.00 -18.51 15.35
CA GLU A 192 -27.07 -17.22 16.05
C GLU A 192 -28.45 -16.55 15.95
N GLU A 193 -29.27 -16.87 14.94
CA GLU A 193 -30.60 -16.26 14.76
C GLU A 193 -31.68 -16.86 15.69
N GLN A 194 -31.43 -18.06 16.26
CA GLN A 194 -32.38 -18.76 17.15
C GLN A 194 -32.19 -18.48 18.65
N VAL A 195 -31.21 -17.64 19.04
CA VAL A 195 -30.93 -17.30 20.46
C VAL A 195 -31.34 -15.87 20.81
N ALA A 196 -32.15 -15.21 19.98
CA ALA A 196 -32.77 -13.91 20.26
C ALA A 196 -34.17 -14.05 20.87
#